data_AF-A0A4Q2YRX6-F1
#
_entry.id   AF-A0A4Q2YRX6-F1
#
_cell.length_a   1.000
_cell.length_b   1.000
_cell.length_c   1.000
_cell.angle_alpha   90.00
_cell.angle_beta   90.00
_cell.angle_gamma   90.00
#
_symmetry.space_group_name_H-M   'P 1'
#
loop_
_entity.id
_entity.type
_entity.pdbx_description
1 polymer ?
#
loop_
_entity_poly.entity_id
_entity_poly.type
_entity_poly.pdbx_seq_one_letter_code
_entity_poly.pdbx_strand_id
1 'polypeptide(L)' 'MNAPAPRIAPGPPGHFLLGHLREFRRDVLGLVMESSATHGDIVRCRLGPMVVHLINHPD' A
#
# COMPACT_ATOMS: atom_id res chain seq x y z
N MET A 1 17.98 -21.90 15.86
CA MET A 1 17.57 -21.53 14.49
C MET A 1 16.90 -20.17 14.55
N ASN A 2 17.48 -19.12 13.98
CA ASN A 2 16.80 -17.83 13.84
C ASN A 2 15.80 -17.93 12.69
N ALA A 3 14.53 -17.62 12.95
CA ALA A 3 13.55 -17.45 11.88
C ALA A 3 13.85 -16.15 11.11
N PRO A 4 13.73 -16.13 9.78
CA PRO A 4 13.91 -14.92 9.00
C PRO A 4 12.83 -13.89 9.36
N ALA A 5 13.20 -12.60 9.34
CA ALA A 5 12.26 -11.51 9.55
C ALA A 5 11.15 -11.54 8.48
N PRO A 6 9.90 -11.18 8.83
CA PRO A 6 8.80 -11.17 7.88
C PRO A 6 9.06 -10.18 6.74
N ARG A 7 8.79 -10.60 5.50
CA ARG A 7 8.83 -9.71 4.33
C ARG A 7 7.51 -8.93 4.28
N ILE A 8 7.60 -7.63 4.49
CA ILE A 8 6.45 -6.72 4.44
C ILE A 8 6.57 -5.90 3.16
N ALA A 9 5.50 -5.88 2.36
CA ALA A 9 5.47 -5.05 1.15
C ALA A 9 5.65 -3.57 1.50
N PRO A 10 6.43 -2.82 0.71
CA PRO A 10 6.65 -1.40 0.92
C PRO A 10 5.35 -0.62 0.73
N GLY A 11 5.28 0.61 1.23
CA GLY A 11 4.14 1.46 0.96
C GLY A 11 4.25 2.85 1.60
N PRO A 12 3.42 3.79 1.12
CA PRO A 12 3.47 5.16 1.59
C PRO A 12 3.12 5.27 3.08
N PRO A 13 3.63 6.31 3.77
CA PRO A 13 3.28 6.57 5.15
C PRO A 13 1.79 6.97 5.24
N GLY A 14 1.00 6.15 5.92
CA GLY A 14 -0.43 6.40 6.11
C GLY A 14 -0.73 7.42 7.22
N HIS A 15 -1.84 8.16 7.08
CA HIS A 15 -2.36 9.04 8.13
C HIS A 15 -2.72 8.26 9.40
N PHE A 16 -2.53 8.86 10.58
CA PHE A 16 -2.60 8.21 11.90
C PHE A 16 -3.85 7.36 12.15
N LEU A 17 -5.05 7.82 11.72
CA LEU A 17 -6.31 7.07 11.90
C LEU A 17 -6.84 6.43 10.61
N LEU A 18 -6.77 7.14 9.48
CA LEU A 18 -7.44 6.74 8.24
C LEU A 18 -6.51 6.02 7.24
N GLY A 19 -5.20 6.04 7.47
CA GLY A 19 -4.23 5.55 6.49
C GLY A 19 -4.29 6.36 5.19
N HIS A 20 -4.58 5.69 4.08
CA HIS A 20 -4.74 6.23 2.73
C HIS A 20 -6.21 6.36 2.31
N LEU A 21 -7.16 6.21 3.25
CA LEU A 21 -8.60 6.16 2.91
C LEU A 21 -9.10 7.46 2.27
N ARG A 22 -8.50 8.60 2.59
CA ARG A 22 -8.88 9.90 2.02
C ARG A 22 -8.42 10.02 0.57
N GLU A 23 -7.18 9.64 0.31
CA GLU A 23 -6.55 9.60 -1.02
C GLU A 23 -7.32 8.62 -1.91
N PHE A 24 -7.61 7.43 -1.37
CA PHE A 24 -8.40 6.41 -2.03
C PHE A 24 -9.78 6.95 -2.45
N ARG A 25 -10.52 7.62 -1.56
CA ARG A 25 -11.84 8.17 -1.93
C ARG A 25 -11.76 9.33 -2.93
N ARG A 26 -10.70 10.14 -2.87
CA ARG A 26 -10.55 11.33 -3.71
C ARG A 26 -10.11 10.97 -5.13
N ASP A 27 -9.11 10.10 -5.24
CA ASP A 27 -8.49 9.71 -6.50
C ASP A 27 -7.81 8.33 -6.36
N VAL A 28 -8.59 7.27 -6.54
CA VAL A 28 -8.10 5.88 -6.45
C VAL A 28 -7.00 5.64 -7.49
N LEU A 29 -7.19 6.12 -8.72
CA LEU A 29 -6.28 5.81 -9.81
C LEU A 29 -4.94 6.53 -9.62
N GLY A 30 -4.97 7.80 -9.23
CA GLY A 30 -3.77 8.55 -8.85
C GLY A 30 -3.02 7.88 -7.71
N LEU A 31 -3.73 7.44 -6.66
CA LEU A 31 -3.13 6.70 -5.55
C LEU A 31 -2.44 5.41 -6.02
N VAL A 32 -3.08 4.62 -6.88
CA VAL A 32 -2.51 3.36 -7.40
C VAL A 32 -1.29 3.63 -8.28
N MET A 33 -1.39 4.58 -9.20
CA MET A 33 -0.31 4.93 -10.14
C MET A 33 0.91 5.48 -9.40
N GLU A 34 0.71 6.41 -8.48
CA GLU A 34 1.79 6.98 -7.67
C GLU A 34 2.43 5.93 -6.77
N SER A 35 1.62 5.11 -6.11
CA SER A 35 2.10 4.00 -5.27
C SER A 35 2.96 3.02 -6.07
N SER A 36 2.50 2.63 -7.27
CA SER A 36 3.23 1.71 -8.14
C SER A 36 4.57 2.30 -8.61
N ALA A 37 4.55 3.56 -9.03
CA ALA A 37 5.74 4.25 -9.52
C ALA A 37 6.81 4.43 -8.43
N THR A 38 6.40 4.55 -7.17
CA THR A 38 7.30 4.85 -6.04
C THR A 38 7.71 3.62 -5.23
N HIS A 39 6.86 2.60 -5.12
CA HIS A 39 7.07 1.44 -4.25
C HIS A 39 7.11 0.09 -5.00
N GLY A 40 6.89 0.09 -6.33
CA GLY A 40 6.91 -1.11 -7.18
C GLY A 40 5.55 -1.81 -7.26
N ASP A 41 5.56 -3.06 -7.70
CA ASP A 41 4.33 -3.75 -8.13
C ASP A 41 3.45 -4.26 -6.99
N ILE A 42 3.99 -4.39 -5.77
CA ILE A 42 3.26 -4.85 -4.58
C ILE A 42 3.37 -3.78 -3.50
N VAL A 43 2.27 -3.08 -3.25
CA VAL A 43 2.25 -1.96 -2.30
C VAL A 43 1.27 -2.21 -1.17
N ARG A 44 1.73 -2.07 0.07
CA ARG A 44 0.90 -2.19 1.27
C ARG A 44 0.29 -0.84 1.64
N CYS A 45 -1.03 -0.77 1.69
CA CYS A 45 -1.80 0.41 2.07
C CYS A 45 -2.72 0.12 3.24
N ARG A 46 -3.09 1.17 3.99
CA ARG A 46 -4.09 1.08 5.05
C ARG A 46 -5.33 1.89 4.67
N LEU A 47 -6.50 1.28 4.65
CA LEU A 47 -7.78 1.93 4.40
C LEU A 47 -8.62 1.85 5.69
N GLY A 48 -8.48 2.86 6.55
CA GLY A 48 -9.04 2.80 7.90
C GLY A 48 -8.49 1.60 8.69
N PRO A 49 -9.34 0.68 9.19
CA PRO A 49 -8.88 -0.51 9.90
C PRO A 49 -8.33 -1.62 8.99
N MET A 50 -8.56 -1.54 7.67
CA MET A 50 -8.17 -2.58 6.73
C MET A 50 -6.74 -2.35 6.20
N VAL A 51 -5.98 -3.44 6.07
CA VAL A 51 -4.73 -3.45 5.30
C VAL A 51 -5.02 -4.07 3.94
N VAL A 52 -4.65 -3.36 2.88
CA VAL A 52 -4.82 -3.79 1.49
C VAL A 52 -3.48 -3.85 0.79
N HIS A 53 -3.35 -4.75 -0.19
CA HIS A 53 -2.20 -4.81 -1.06
C HIS A 53 -2.63 -4.45 -2.48
N LEU A 54 -1.95 -3.48 -3.08
CA LEU A 54 -2.08 -3.15 -4.49
C LEU A 54 -1.13 -4.06 -5.26
N ILE A 55 -1.63 -4.68 -6.33
CA ILE A 55 -0.88 -5.60 -7.18
C ILE A 55 -1.00 -5.07 -8.60
N ASN A 56 0.11 -4.63 -9.19
CA ASN A 56 0.17 -3.99 -10.51
C ASN A 56 0.93 -4.81 -11.56
N HIS A 57 1.16 -6.11 -11.31
CA HIS A 57 1.78 -7.01 -12.28
C HIS A 57 0.85 -8.21 -12.58
N PRO A 58 0.69 -8.62 -13.85
CA PRO A 58 -0.22 -9.69 -14.23
C PRO A 58 0.36 -11.12 -14.18
N ASP A 59 1.57 -11.32 -13.63
CA ASP A 59 2.20 -12.66 -13.52
C ASP A 59 1.77 -13.46 -12.28
#